data_AF-A0A7X8B0V2-F1
#
_entry.id   AF-A0A7X8B0V2-F1
#
_cell.length_a   1.000
_cell.length_b   1.000
_cell.length_c   1.000
_cell.angle_alpha   90.00
_cell.angle_beta   90.00
_cell.angle_gamma   90.00
#
_symmetry.space_group_name_H-M   'P 1'
#
loop_
_entity.id
_entity.type
_entity.pdbx_description
1 polymer ?
#
loop_
_entity_poly.entity_id
_entity_poly.type
_entity_poly.pdbx_seq_one_letter_code
_entity_poly.pdbx_strand_id
1 'polypeptide(L)'
;MHMDRAIFDLRASVEATSLYILICALLDQGEERVTLNRAFQQWNGTREELMQAADELSRRGVVSFPRGSWGDDDPVRLESRESWR
;
A
#
# COMPACT_ATOMS: atom_id res chain seq x y z
N MET A 1 -15.36 0.37 -2.56
CA MET A 1 -14.47 -0.14 -3.63
C MET A 1 -13.33 0.85 -3.75
N HIS A 2 -12.21 0.51 -3.12
CA HIS A 2 -11.04 1.39 -3.01
C HIS A 2 -10.01 1.17 -4.13
N MET A 3 -10.13 0.07 -4.88
CA MET A 3 -9.20 -0.31 -5.93
C MET A 3 -9.43 0.47 -7.22
N ASP A 4 -8.37 1.14 -7.71
CA ASP A 4 -8.29 1.75 -9.02
C ASP A 4 -7.46 0.86 -9.96
N ARG A 5 -8.02 0.56 -11.13
CA ARG A 5 -7.38 -0.29 -12.14
C ARG A 5 -6.13 0.34 -12.76
N ALA A 6 -5.95 1.65 -12.65
CA ALA A 6 -4.77 2.34 -13.14
C ALA A 6 -3.46 1.85 -12.47
N ILE A 7 -3.53 1.11 -11.35
CA ILE A 7 -2.35 0.53 -10.70
C ILE A 7 -1.57 -0.39 -11.65
N PHE A 8 -2.27 -1.07 -12.57
CA PHE A 8 -1.65 -1.95 -13.55
C PHE A 8 -0.92 -1.18 -14.66
N ASP A 9 -1.28 0.09 -14.88
CA ASP A 9 -0.63 0.96 -15.87
C ASP A 9 0.66 1.60 -15.32
N LEU A 10 0.81 1.67 -13.99
CA LEU A 10 1.99 2.25 -13.32
C LEU A 10 3.28 1.45 -13.54
N ARG A 11 3.21 0.23 -14.09
CA ARG A 11 4.36 -0.68 -14.20
C ARG A 11 5.10 -0.83 -12.86
N ALA A 12 4.35 -0.86 -11.77
CA ALA A 12 4.88 -1.19 -10.45
C ALA A 12 5.34 -2.65 -10.42
N SER A 13 6.23 -2.99 -9.48
CA SER A 13 6.55 -4.40 -9.23
C SER A 13 5.30 -5.21 -8.90
N VAL A 14 5.39 -6.53 -9.07
CA VAL A 14 4.29 -7.44 -8.73
C VAL A 14 3.99 -7.34 -7.24
N GLU A 15 5.02 -7.19 -6.42
CA GLU A 15 4.97 -7.02 -4.98
C GLU A 15 4.26 -5.70 -4.60
N ALA A 16 4.65 -4.57 -5.20
CA ALA A 16 3.98 -3.29 -4.98
C ALA A 16 2.51 -3.33 -5.40
N THR A 17 2.21 -3.91 -6.56
CA THR A 17 0.83 -4.07 -7.04
C THR A 17 0.01 -4.97 -6.10
N SER A 18 0.60 -6.07 -5.63
CA SER A 18 -0.04 -6.99 -4.68
C SER A 18 -0.32 -6.32 -3.34
N LEU A 19 0.62 -5.51 -2.84
CA LEU A 19 0.44 -4.76 -1.60
C LEU A 19 -0.69 -3.72 -1.73
N TYR A 20 -0.75 -3.00 -2.85
CA TYR A 20 -1.86 -2.08 -3.12
C TYR A 20 -3.22 -2.80 -3.08
N ILE A 21 -3.33 -3.94 -3.78
CA ILE A 21 -4.56 -4.75 -3.81
C ILE A 21 -4.93 -5.21 -2.40
N LEU A 22 -3.95 -5.65 -1.61
CA LEU A 22 -4.15 -6.08 -0.24
C LEU A 22 -4.68 -4.94 0.64
N ILE A 23 -4.09 -3.75 0.54
CA ILE A 23 -4.55 -2.56 1.28
C ILE A 23 -5.99 -2.23 0.89
N CYS A 24 -6.32 -2.21 -0.41
CA CYS A 24 -7.69 -1.98 -0.87
C CYS A 24 -8.66 -3.03 -0.33
N ALA A 25 -8.27 -4.30 -0.30
CA ALA A 25 -9.11 -5.38 0.22
C ALA A 25 -9.38 -5.22 1.73
N LEU A 26 -8.37 -4.86 2.52
CA LEU A 26 -8.51 -4.59 3.95
C LEU A 26 -9.45 -3.39 4.20
N LEU A 27 -9.32 -2.31 3.43
CA LEU A 27 -10.22 -1.16 3.51
C LEU A 27 -11.67 -1.53 3.12
N ASP A 28 -11.84 -2.31 2.05
CA ASP A 28 -13.17 -2.77 1.61
C ASP A 28 -13.80 -3.79 2.59
N GLN A 29 -13.03 -4.40 3.50
CA GLN A 29 -13.51 -5.19 4.65
C GLN A 29 -13.99 -4.32 5.83
N GLY A 30 -13.87 -3.00 5.73
CA GLY A 30 -14.30 -2.05 6.76
C GLY A 30 -13.18 -1.65 7.74
N GLU A 31 -11.92 -2.01 7.46
CA GLU A 31 -10.80 -1.51 8.26
C GLU A 31 -10.54 -0.04 7.90
N GLU A 32 -10.91 0.91 8.77
CA GLU A 32 -10.73 2.35 8.49
C GLU A 32 -9.26 2.81 8.54
N ARG A 33 -8.37 1.98 9.11
CA ARG A 33 -6.95 2.28 9.35
C ARG A 33 -6.08 1.05 9.12
N VAL A 34 -5.63 0.87 7.88
CA VAL A 34 -4.69 -0.20 7.53
C VAL A 34 -3.28 0.24 7.88
N THR A 35 -2.54 -0.61 8.61
CA THR A 35 -1.11 -0.42 8.92
C THR A 35 -0.26 -1.43 8.17
N LEU A 36 1.06 -1.20 8.06
CA LEU A 36 1.95 -2.18 7.43
C LEU A 36 2.04 -3.48 8.24
N ASN A 37 1.98 -3.41 9.57
CA ASN A 37 1.92 -4.58 10.45
C ASN A 37 0.67 -5.43 10.16
N ARG A 38 -0.47 -4.76 9.98
CA ARG A 38 -1.73 -5.42 9.64
C ARG A 38 -1.68 -6.08 8.27
N ALA A 39 -1.18 -5.35 7.26
CA ALA A 39 -0.97 -5.90 5.92
C ALA A 39 -0.01 -7.11 5.95
N PHE A 40 1.04 -7.06 6.75
CA PHE A 40 2.00 -8.15 6.90
C PHE A 40 1.37 -9.46 7.39
N GLN A 41 0.31 -9.41 8.21
CA GLN A 41 -0.39 -10.62 8.65
C GLN A 41 -1.09 -11.40 7.52
N GLN A 42 -1.37 -10.75 6.39
CA GLN A 42 -1.97 -11.37 5.21
C GLN A 42 -1.01 -11.37 4.01
N TRP A 43 0.21 -10.89 4.21
CA TRP A 43 1.25 -10.83 3.19
C TRP A 43 1.91 -12.21 3.02
N ASN A 44 2.09 -12.64 1.77
CA ASN A 44 2.72 -13.91 1.44
C ASN A 44 4.18 -13.71 1.02
N GLY A 45 4.98 -13.13 1.90
CA GLY A 45 6.38 -12.80 1.68
C GLY A 45 7.07 -12.36 2.96
N THR A 46 8.32 -11.93 2.82
CA THR A 46 9.14 -11.42 3.92
C THR A 46 8.74 -10.01 4.32
N ARG A 47 9.21 -9.60 5.49
CA ARG A 47 8.98 -8.24 6.01
C ARG A 47 9.68 -7.22 5.12
N GLU A 48 10.88 -7.55 4.65
CA GLU A 48 11.71 -6.76 3.77
C GLU A 48 11.03 -6.53 2.41
N GLU A 49 10.44 -7.57 1.81
CA GLU A 49 9.68 -7.45 0.55
C GLU A 49 8.46 -6.53 0.71
N LEU A 50 7.72 -6.64 1.82
CA LEU A 50 6.60 -5.74 2.11
C LEU A 50 7.07 -4.28 2.25
N MET A 51 8.19 -4.05 2.94
CA MET A 51 8.76 -2.71 3.08
C MET A 51 9.23 -2.14 1.73
N GLN A 52 9.86 -2.96 0.88
CA GLN A 52 10.28 -2.53 -0.46
C GLN A 52 9.08 -2.19 -1.35
N ALA A 53 8.02 -3.01 -1.30
CA ALA A 53 6.77 -2.75 -2.00
C ALA A 53 6.12 -1.44 -1.54
N ALA A 54 6.08 -1.22 -0.22
CA ALA A 54 5.55 0.01 0.38
C ALA A 54 6.36 1.25 -0.02
N ASP A 55 7.69 1.15 -0.04
CA ASP A 55 8.60 2.19 -0.51
C ASP A 55 8.40 2.52 -2.00
N GLU A 56 8.22 1.50 -2.84
CA GLU A 56 7.91 1.71 -4.25
C GLU A 56 6.58 2.45 -4.44
N LEU A 57 5.51 1.99 -3.77
CA LEU A 57 4.20 2.65 -3.84
C LEU A 57 4.26 4.10 -3.34
N SER A 58 5.04 4.36 -2.29
CA SER A 58 5.24 5.70 -1.74
C SER A 58 5.97 6.61 -2.73
N ARG A 59 7.06 6.12 -3.34
CA ARG A 59 7.80 6.87 -4.39
C ARG A 59 6.95 7.18 -5.61
N ARG A 60 6.00 6.30 -5.93
CA ARG A 60 5.01 6.48 -7.02
C ARG A 60 3.81 7.33 -6.61
N GLY A 61 3.74 7.81 -5.37
CA GLY A 61 2.65 8.65 -4.88
C GLY A 61 1.31 7.91 -4.75
N VAL A 62 1.33 6.57 -4.68
CA VAL A 62 0.13 5.73 -4.50
C VAL A 62 -0.27 5.65 -3.04
N VAL A 63 0.71 5.63 -2.14
CA VAL A 63 0.50 5.60 -0.69
C VAL A 63 1.29 6.69 0.01
N SER A 64 0.81 7.13 1.17
CA SER A 64 1.54 8.03 2.06
C SER A 64 1.51 7.56 3.52
N PHE A 65 2.54 7.94 4.26
CA PHE A 65 2.70 7.63 5.68
C PHE A 65 2.66 8.93 6.50
N PRO A 66 1.91 8.99 7.61
CA PRO A 66 1.88 10.14 8.49
C PRO A 66 3.29 10.51 8.97
N ARG A 67 3.66 11.79 8.82
CA ARG A 67 4.92 12.37 9.34
C ARG A 67 6.22 11.76 8.78
N GLY A 68 6.17 11.00 7.68
CA GLY A 68 7.37 10.34 7.14
C GLY A 68 7.96 9.27 8.06
N SER A 69 7.18 8.83 9.06
CA SER A 69 7.52 7.72 9.93
C SER A 69 7.10 6.43 9.24
N TRP A 70 8.07 5.52 9.04
CA TRP A 70 7.85 4.15 8.57
C TRP A 70 7.53 3.23 9.77
N GLY A 71 6.77 3.73 10.74
CA GLY A 71 6.36 2.92 11.88
C GLY A 71 5.41 1.83 11.40
N ASP A 72 5.63 0.60 11.84
CA ASP A 72 4.83 -0.55 11.43
C ASP A 72 3.33 -0.39 11.70
N ASP A 73 3.01 0.36 12.76
CA ASP A 73 1.65 0.67 13.21
C ASP A 73 1.16 2.05 12.73
N ASP A 74 1.95 2.77 11.93
CA ASP A 74 1.49 4.00 11.31
C ASP A 74 0.48 3.67 10.19
N PRO A 75 -0.69 4.37 10.15
CA PRO A 75 -1.71 4.08 9.16
C PRO A 75 -1.26 4.50 7.77
N VAL A 76 -1.36 3.57 6.81
CA VAL A 76 -1.15 3.81 5.40
C VAL A 76 -2.36 4.53 4.82
N ARG A 77 -2.12 5.59 4.05
CA ARG A 77 -3.17 6.28 3.29
C ARG A 77 -3.02 5.97 1.82
N LEU A 78 -4.13 5.61 1.16
CA LEU A 78 -4.20 5.56 -0.29
C LEU A 78 -4.38 6.99 -0.81
N GLU A 79 -3.51 7.40 -1.72
CA GLU A 79 -3.59 8.69 -2.39
C GLU A 79 -4.46 8.61 -3.64
N SER A 80 -5.10 9.73 -3.99
CA SER A 80 -5.88 9.86 -5.22
C SER A 80 -5.00 9.66 -6.45
N ARG A 81 -5.58 9.12 -7.53
CA ARG A 81 -4.91 8.88 -8.81
C ARG A 81 -4.13 10.09 -9.36
N GLU A 82 -4.57 11.31 -9.07
CA GLU A 82 -3.91 12.55 -9.49
C GLU A 82 -2.49 12.71 -8.90
N SER A 83 -2.20 12.04 -7.78
CA SER A 83 -0.90 12.05 -7.11
C SER A 83 0.09 11.03 -7.70
N TRP A 84 -0.39 10.08 -8.51
CA TRP A 84 0.38 8.93 -8.96
C TRP A 84 1.39 9.32 -10.05
N ARG A 85 2.59 8.71 -10.03
CA ARG A 85 3.72 9.03 -10.91
C ARG A 85 4.40 7.80 -11.51
#